data_AF-A0A7W4VKP5-F1
#
_entry.id   AF-A0A7W4VKP5-F1
#
_cell.length_a   1.000
_cell.length_b   1.000
_cell.length_c   1.000
_cell.angle_alpha   90.00
_cell.angle_beta   90.00
_cell.angle_gamma   90.00
#
_symmetry.space_group_name_H-M   'P 1'
#
loop_
_entity.id
_entity.type
_entity.pdbx_description
1 polymer ?
#
loop_
_entity_poly.entity_id
_entity_poly.type
_entity_poly.pdbx_seq_one_letter_code
_entity_poly.pdbx_strand_id
1 'polypeptide(L)'
;MRVSELSSSHVADHLSALTEKVDEIAQRAGVPAVARLDLETTLAALPWPSRRRLGLVLESARVGTSDKAVREAVAVMLAVAADVWARTPPPVENGRGGLQE
;
A
#
# COMPACT_ATOMS: atom_id res chain seq x y z
N MET A 1 -8.20 -6.72 32.90
CA MET A 1 -7.67 -5.70 31.98
C MET A 1 -6.64 -6.36 31.07
N ARG A 2 -7.06 -7.00 29.96
CA ARG A 2 -6.20 -7.72 28.98
C ARG A 2 -6.74 -7.74 27.54
N VAL A 3 -7.93 -7.19 27.31
CA VAL A 3 -8.61 -7.28 26.00
C VAL A 3 -7.96 -6.34 24.96
N SER A 4 -7.47 -5.18 25.40
CA SER A 4 -6.80 -4.20 24.53
C SER A 4 -5.45 -4.71 24.00
N GLU A 5 -4.68 -5.44 24.80
CA GLU A 5 -3.38 -5.98 24.38
C GLU A 5 -3.54 -7.10 23.36
N LEU A 6 -4.54 -7.98 23.53
CA LEU A 6 -4.86 -9.04 22.57
C LEU A 6 -5.38 -8.47 21.25
N SER A 7 -6.22 -7.43 21.31
CA SER A 7 -6.71 -6.75 20.11
C SER A 7 -5.58 -6.03 19.37
N SER A 8 -4.63 -5.43 20.10
CA SER A 8 -3.45 -4.79 19.51
C SER A 8 -2.48 -5.79 18.87
N SER A 9 -2.33 -6.98 19.46
CA SER A 9 -1.50 -8.06 18.92
C SER A 9 -2.03 -8.51 17.55
N HIS A 10 -3.34 -8.74 17.43
CA HIS A 10 -3.94 -9.18 16.16
C HIS A 10 -3.83 -8.11 15.07
N VAL A 11 -3.94 -6.82 15.41
CA VAL A 11 -3.72 -5.73 14.44
C VAL A 11 -2.27 -5.73 13.94
N ALA A 12 -1.29 -5.93 14.82
CA ALA A 12 0.11 -6.02 14.45
C ALA A 12 0.41 -7.20 13.51
N ASP A 13 -0.20 -8.37 13.77
CA ASP A 13 -0.07 -9.55 12.91
C ASP A 13 -0.61 -9.27 11.49
N HIS A 14 -1.78 -8.64 11.40
CA HIS A 14 -2.35 -8.25 10.11
C HIS A 14 -1.52 -7.18 9.39
N LEU A 15 -0.93 -6.23 10.12
CA LEU A 15 -0.02 -5.25 9.53
C LEU A 15 1.25 -5.90 8.98
N SER A 16 1.81 -6.90 9.68
CA SER A 16 2.94 -7.68 9.19
C SER A 16 2.59 -8.40 7.89
N ALA A 17 1.46 -9.11 7.87
CA ALA A 17 0.99 -9.81 6.67
C ALA A 17 0.71 -8.86 5.48
N LEU A 18 0.15 -7.68 5.75
CA LEU A 18 -0.05 -6.65 4.72
C LEU A 18 1.28 -6.10 4.20
N THR A 19 2.27 -5.90 5.08
CA THR A 19 3.61 -5.43 4.70
C THR A 19 4.31 -6.45 3.80
N GLU A 20 4.27 -7.73 4.15
CA GLU A 20 4.75 -8.82 3.30
C GLU A 20 4.04 -8.82 1.95
N LYS A 21 2.72 -8.59 1.94
CA LYS A 21 1.96 -8.56 0.69
C LYS A 21 2.36 -7.39 -0.22
N VAL A 22 2.62 -6.23 0.37
CA VAL A 22 3.13 -5.05 -0.36
C VAL A 22 4.50 -5.36 -0.95
N ASP A 23 5.39 -6.00 -0.19
CA ASP A 23 6.71 -6.41 -0.67
C ASP A 23 6.62 -7.37 -1.86
N GLU A 24 5.77 -8.40 -1.79
CA GLU A 24 5.55 -9.32 -2.91
C GLU A 24 5.02 -8.60 -4.16
N ILE A 25 4.10 -7.64 -3.99
CA ILE A 25 3.56 -6.85 -5.10
C ILE A 25 4.65 -5.99 -5.72
N ALA A 26 5.49 -5.36 -4.89
CA ALA A 26 6.62 -4.57 -5.34
C ALA A 26 7.64 -5.43 -6.10
N GLN A 27 7.97 -6.63 -5.60
CA GLN A 27 8.82 -7.58 -6.29
C GLN A 27 8.24 -7.97 -7.66
N ARG A 28 6.94 -8.32 -7.73
CA ARG A 28 6.26 -8.66 -9.00
C ARG A 28 6.19 -7.48 -9.97
N ALA A 29 6.17 -6.25 -9.46
CA ALA A 29 6.22 -5.03 -10.25
C ALA A 29 7.64 -4.65 -10.71
N GLY A 30 8.66 -5.44 -10.38
CA GLY A 30 10.05 -5.20 -10.77
C GLY A 30 10.79 -4.19 -9.88
N VAL A 31 10.26 -3.86 -8.70
CA VAL A 31 10.93 -2.97 -7.75
C VAL A 31 12.18 -3.67 -7.18
N PRO A 32 13.38 -3.08 -7.31
CA PRO A 32 14.61 -3.71 -6.87
C PRO A 32 14.65 -3.84 -5.34
N ALA A 33 15.33 -4.87 -4.83
CA ALA A 33 15.38 -5.15 -3.39
C ALA A 33 15.91 -3.96 -2.56
N VAL A 34 16.84 -3.17 -3.10
CA VAL A 34 17.36 -1.95 -2.44
C VAL A 34 16.29 -0.87 -2.23
N ALA A 35 15.22 -0.88 -3.02
CA ALA A 35 14.08 0.02 -2.88
C ALA A 35 12.92 -0.63 -2.09
N ARG A 36 13.15 -1.80 -1.48
CA ARG A 36 12.17 -2.55 -0.67
C ARG A 36 12.63 -2.80 0.77
N LEU A 37 13.45 -1.89 1.31
CA LEU A 37 14.07 -2.06 2.64
C LEU A 37 13.08 -1.79 3.78
N ASP A 38 12.13 -0.91 3.55
CA ASP A 38 11.07 -0.55 4.49
C ASP A 38 9.78 -0.26 3.72
N LEU A 39 8.66 -0.22 4.46
CA LEU A 39 7.33 -0.07 3.88
C LEU A 39 7.15 1.24 3.12
N GLU A 40 7.64 2.37 3.65
CA GLU A 40 7.48 3.68 3.01
C GLU A 40 8.27 3.73 1.70
N THR A 41 9.53 3.31 1.73
CA THR A 41 10.39 3.25 0.53
C THR A 41 9.80 2.31 -0.51
N THR A 42 9.25 1.17 -0.09
CA THR A 42 8.58 0.21 -0.99
C THR A 42 7.36 0.84 -1.66
N LEU A 43 6.50 1.49 -0.88
CA LEU A 43 5.28 2.15 -1.38
C LEU A 43 5.61 3.31 -2.34
N ALA A 44 6.68 4.05 -2.06
CA ALA A 44 7.17 5.13 -2.91
C ALA A 44 7.75 4.58 -4.23
N ALA A 45 8.44 3.44 -4.19
CA ALA A 45 9.07 2.84 -5.36
C ALA A 45 8.08 2.11 -6.29
N LEU A 46 6.86 1.83 -5.85
CA LEU A 46 5.84 1.18 -6.67
C LEU A 46 5.51 2.01 -7.93
N PRO A 47 5.44 1.39 -9.12
CA PRO A 47 4.92 2.05 -10.33
C PRO A 47 3.48 2.53 -10.14
N TRP A 48 3.11 3.65 -10.75
CA TRP A 48 1.77 4.25 -10.60
C TRP A 48 0.59 3.29 -10.88
N PRO A 49 0.61 2.45 -11.92
CA PRO A 49 -0.44 1.45 -12.14
C PRO A 49 -0.54 0.41 -11.02
N SER A 50 0.57 0.09 -10.36
CA SER A 50 0.62 -0.84 -9.23
C SER A 50 0.11 -0.19 -7.95
N ARG A 51 0.37 1.10 -7.74
CA ARG A 51 -0.19 1.88 -6.61
C ARG A 51 -1.71 1.92 -6.65
N ARG A 52 -2.32 2.25 -7.80
CA ARG A 52 -3.79 2.23 -7.96
C ARG A 52 -4.37 0.84 -7.68
N ARG A 53 -3.74 -0.21 -8.21
CA ARG A 53 -4.17 -1.59 -7.97
C ARG A 53 -4.08 -1.98 -6.50
N LEU A 54 -2.98 -1.64 -5.82
CA LEU A 54 -2.81 -1.88 -4.39
C LEU A 54 -3.90 -1.17 -3.57
N GLY A 55 -4.18 0.11 -3.86
CA GLY A 55 -5.25 0.84 -3.19
C GLY A 55 -6.62 0.16 -3.31
N LEU A 56 -6.97 -0.33 -4.50
CA LEU A 56 -8.23 -1.07 -4.73
C LEU A 56 -8.27 -2.42 -3.98
N VAL A 57 -7.15 -3.14 -3.91
CA VAL A 57 -7.04 -4.40 -3.18
C VAL A 57 -7.23 -4.18 -1.69
N LEU A 58 -6.56 -3.17 -1.13
CA LEU A 58 -6.70 -2.80 0.28
C LEU A 58 -8.14 -2.37 0.59
N GLU A 59 -8.73 -1.51 -0.23
CA GLU A 59 -10.12 -1.08 -0.01
C GLU A 59 -11.11 -2.26 -0.09
N SER A 60 -10.92 -3.17 -1.05
CA SER A 60 -11.70 -4.41 -1.15
C SER A 60 -11.57 -5.26 0.11
N ALA A 61 -10.35 -5.41 0.65
CA ALA A 61 -10.12 -6.14 1.89
C ALA A 61 -10.80 -5.48 3.09
N ARG A 62 -10.80 -4.13 3.15
CA ARG A 62 -11.46 -3.35 4.21
C ARG A 62 -12.97 -3.58 4.22
N VAL A 63 -13.61 -3.55 3.04
CA VAL A 63 -15.07 -3.69 2.90
C VAL A 63 -15.50 -5.15 3.01
N GLY A 64 -14.68 -6.10 2.55
CA GLY A 64 -15.01 -7.52 2.50
C GLY A 64 -14.86 -8.29 3.81
N THR A 65 -14.25 -7.70 4.85
CA THR A 65 -14.00 -8.39 6.12
C THR A 65 -14.95 -7.94 7.25
N SER A 66 -15.44 -8.90 8.02
CA SER A 66 -16.18 -8.64 9.27
C SER A 66 -15.26 -8.43 10.47
N ASP A 67 -13.99 -8.84 10.36
CA ASP A 67 -12.99 -8.74 11.41
C ASP A 67 -12.55 -7.28 11.64
N LYS A 68 -12.69 -6.82 12.88
CA LYS A 68 -12.32 -5.46 13.27
C LYS A 68 -10.81 -5.22 13.18
N ALA A 69 -9.98 -6.18 13.58
CA ALA A 69 -8.53 -6.04 13.57
C ALA A 69 -7.99 -5.94 12.14
N VAL A 70 -8.56 -6.72 11.21
CA VAL A 70 -8.24 -6.61 9.78
C VAL A 70 -8.64 -5.24 9.24
N ARG A 71 -9.84 -4.74 9.54
CA ARG A 71 -10.26 -3.39 9.10
C ARG A 71 -9.34 -2.29 9.61
N GLU A 72 -8.92 -2.36 10.87
CA GLU A 72 -7.99 -1.39 11.47
C GLU A 72 -6.60 -1.45 10.82
N ALA A 73 -6.04 -2.65 10.64
CA ALA A 73 -4.74 -2.83 9.97
C ALA A 73 -4.76 -2.29 8.53
N VAL A 74 -5.83 -2.58 7.78
CA VAL A 74 -5.99 -2.09 6.40
C VAL A 74 -6.16 -0.57 6.37
N ALA A 75 -6.92 0.02 7.32
CA ALA A 75 -7.09 1.47 7.40
C ALA A 75 -5.74 2.17 7.67
N VAL A 76 -4.91 1.62 8.55
CA VAL A 76 -3.54 2.12 8.80
C VAL A 76 -2.69 2.03 7.53
N MET A 77 -2.68 0.88 6.85
CA MET A 77 -1.92 0.71 5.61
C MET A 77 -2.37 1.69 4.51
N LEU A 78 -3.67 1.93 4.36
CA LEU A 78 -4.22 2.91 3.42
C LEU A 78 -3.80 4.34 3.76
N ALA A 79 -3.78 4.70 5.05
CA ALA A 79 -3.33 6.02 5.50
C ALA A 79 -1.85 6.26 5.18
N VAL A 80 -0.98 5.28 5.46
CA VAL A 80 0.45 5.35 5.13
C VAL A 80 0.65 5.46 3.61
N ALA A 81 -0.03 4.61 2.83
CA ALA A 81 0.05 4.65 1.37
C ALA A 81 -0.40 6.00 0.79
N ALA A 82 -1.50 6.56 1.30
CA ALA A 82 -2.02 7.85 0.86
C ALA A 82 -1.01 8.98 1.12
N ASP A 83 -0.39 9.00 2.30
CA ASP A 83 0.63 9.99 2.65
C ASP A 83 1.89 9.88 1.75
N VAL A 84 2.41 8.66 1.55
CA VAL A 84 3.57 8.41 0.68
C VAL A 84 3.28 8.81 -0.78
N TRP A 85 2.09 8.50 -1.29
CA TRP A 85 1.72 8.80 -2.68
C TRP A 85 1.37 10.27 -2.90
N ALA A 86 0.87 10.99 -1.88
CA ALA A 86 0.72 12.43 -1.94
C ALA A 86 2.08 13.14 -2.09
N ARG A 87 3.13 12.61 -1.45
CA ARG A 87 4.51 13.10 -1.58
C ARG A 87 5.20 12.67 -2.89
N THR A 88 4.65 11.70 -3.61
CA THR A 88 5.21 11.15 -4.86
C THR A 88 4.16 11.12 -5.98
N PRO A 89 3.72 12.27 -6.51
CA PRO A 89 2.65 12.33 -7.49
C PRO A 89 2.97 11.56 -8.78
N PRO A 90 1.94 11.13 -9.54
CA PRO A 90 2.16 10.48 -10.83
C PRO A 90 3.00 11.39 -11.76
N PRO A 91 3.90 10.82 -12.57
CA PRO A 91 4.55 11.59 -13.61
C PRO A 91 3.46 12.19 -14.50
N VAL A 92 3.54 13.50 -14.71
CA VAL A 92 2.61 14.23 -15.59
C VAL A 92 2.73 13.61 -16.97
N GLU A 93 1.64 13.07 -17.51
CA GLU A 93 1.60 12.65 -18.91
C GLU A 93 1.72 13.90 -19.77
N ASN A 94 2.96 14.31 -20.08
CA ASN A 94 3.21 15.33 -21.10
C ASN A 94 2.54 14.84 -22.38
N GLY A 95 1.58 15.64 -22.87
CA GLY A 95 0.66 15.26 -23.92
C GLY A 95 1.34 14.61 -25.12
N ARG A 96 0.91 13.38 -25.43
CA ARG A 96 0.83 12.93 -26.82
C ARG A 96 -0.11 13.90 -27.55
N GLY A 97 0.45 14.93 -28.17
CA GLY A 97 -0.36 15.92 -28.87
C GLY A 97 0.41 17.13 -29.41
N GLY A 98 1.65 16.95 -29.84
CA GLY A 98 2.35 17.89 -30.71
C GLY A 98 2.57 17.22 -32.06
N LEU A 99 1.49 17.03 -32.82
CA LEU A 99 1.60 16.84 -34.27
C LEU A 99 2.29 18.10 -34.79
N GLN A 100 3.56 17.95 -35.21
CA GLN A 100 4.22 18.90 -36.08
C GLN A 100 3.57 18.71 -37.46
N GLU A 101 2.70 19.65 -37.83
CA GLU A 101 2.44 20.01 -39.22
C GLU A 101 3.05 21.38 -39.47
#